data_AF-A0A9Q9ZS16-F1
#
_entry.id   AF-A0A9Q9ZS16-F1
#
_cell.length_a   1.000
_cell.length_b   1.000
_cell.length_c   1.000
_cell.angle_alpha   90.00
_cell.angle_beta   90.00
_cell.angle_gamma   90.00
#
_symmetry.space_group_name_H-M   'P 1'
#
loop_
_entity.id
_entity.type
_entity.pdbx_description
1 polymer ?
#
loop_
_entity_poly.entity_id
_entity_poly.type
_entity_poly.pdbx_seq_one_letter_code
_entity_poly.pdbx_strand_id
1 'polypeptide(L)'
;MTPEYFKMLVGVFAPEFRSVKNMHLRNFYMIVPPLTVNFVEHSISCKEKLNKKNKVGAAFTDDGFAMGVAYILKLLDQYQEFDSLHWFQAVREKYMKEMNAVVKEQNVQSTSQDEKLMQTMNLTQKRLDIYLQEFELLYFSLSSARIFFRADKTAAEETQEKKDRDEVARTDVGSSTIEGSPGETSTK
;
A
#
# COMPACT_ATOMS: atom_id res chain seq x y z
N MET A 1 16.40 1.61 -18.46
CA MET A 1 17.70 1.48 -17.75
C MET A 1 17.56 1.54 -16.22
N THR A 2 16.39 1.84 -15.65
CA THR A 2 16.21 2.13 -14.21
C THR A 2 15.74 0.98 -13.30
N PRO A 3 14.95 -0.04 -13.72
CA PRO A 3 14.47 -1.08 -12.79
C PRO A 3 15.57 -1.98 -12.21
N GLU A 4 16.58 -2.30 -13.03
CA GLU A 4 17.65 -3.24 -12.66
C GLU A 4 18.56 -2.72 -11.55
N TYR A 5 18.79 -1.40 -11.46
CA TYR A 5 19.61 -0.82 -10.39
C TYR A 5 18.92 -0.92 -9.03
N PHE A 6 17.60 -0.72 -8.97
CA PHE A 6 16.86 -0.88 -7.71
C PHE A 6 16.79 -2.34 -7.27
N LYS A 7 16.67 -3.26 -8.24
CA LYS A 7 16.74 -4.70 -7.97
C LYS A 7 18.11 -5.10 -7.40
N MET A 8 19.19 -4.57 -7.99
CA MET A 8 20.54 -4.74 -7.45
C MET A 8 20.65 -4.17 -6.03
N LEU A 9 20.12 -2.97 -5.78
CA LEU A 9 20.14 -2.36 -4.45
C LEU A 9 19.43 -3.25 -3.41
N VAL A 10 18.21 -3.70 -3.71
CA VAL A 10 17.47 -4.62 -2.83
C VAL A 10 18.24 -5.93 -2.64
N GLY A 11 18.77 -6.51 -3.72
CA GLY A 11 19.48 -7.79 -3.70
C GLY A 11 20.79 -7.75 -2.89
N VAL A 12 21.54 -6.66 -2.98
CA VAL A 12 22.81 -6.49 -2.25
C VAL A 12 22.57 -6.21 -0.77
N PHE A 13 21.58 -5.37 -0.42
CA PHE A 13 21.36 -4.97 0.97
C PHE A 13 20.45 -5.91 1.76
N ALA A 14 19.60 -6.73 1.12
CA ALA A 14 18.70 -7.63 1.83
C ALA A 14 19.42 -8.66 2.73
N PRO A 15 20.51 -9.33 2.29
CA PRO A 15 21.25 -10.27 3.15
C PRO A 15 21.82 -9.59 4.39
N GLU A 16 22.36 -8.37 4.25
CA GLU A 16 22.94 -7.61 5.35
C GLU A 16 21.88 -7.18 6.37
N PHE A 17 20.73 -6.69 5.91
CA PHE A 17 19.63 -6.25 6.76
C PHE A 17 18.89 -7.42 7.44
N ARG A 18 18.89 -8.61 6.82
CA ARG A 18 18.29 -9.83 7.39
C ARG A 18 19.27 -10.67 8.20
N SER A 19 20.52 -10.24 8.33
CA SER A 19 21.54 -10.95 9.09
C SER A 19 21.20 -11.05 10.59
N VAL A 20 21.81 -12.02 11.27
CA VAL A 20 21.60 -12.25 12.72
C VAL A 20 22.01 -11.03 13.56
N LYS A 21 22.94 -10.21 13.07
CA LYS A 21 23.35 -8.95 13.74
C LYS A 21 22.22 -7.92 13.76
N ASN A 22 21.30 -8.00 12.80
CA ASN A 22 20.20 -7.05 12.60
C ASN A 22 18.83 -7.66 12.94
N MET A 23 18.77 -8.61 13.88
CA MET A 23 17.50 -9.25 14.27
C MET A 23 16.43 -8.27 14.76
N HIS A 24 16.82 -7.11 15.32
CA HIS A 24 15.91 -6.05 15.74
C HIS A 24 15.06 -5.51 14.57
N LEU A 25 15.55 -5.59 13.33
CA LEU A 25 14.82 -5.15 12.14
C LEU A 25 13.68 -6.09 11.76
N ARG A 26 13.61 -7.32 12.30
CA ARG A 26 12.51 -8.28 12.03
C ARG A 26 11.12 -7.77 12.40
N ASN A 27 11.04 -6.75 13.26
CA ASN A 27 9.80 -6.13 13.66
C ASN A 27 9.66 -4.68 13.16
N PHE A 28 10.43 -4.26 12.15
CA PHE A 28 10.37 -2.90 11.62
C PHE A 28 8.95 -2.50 11.18
N TYR A 29 8.15 -3.42 10.63
CA TYR A 29 6.76 -3.15 10.27
C TYR A 29 5.92 -2.57 11.44
N MET A 30 6.25 -2.88 12.70
CA MET A 30 5.56 -2.36 13.89
C MET A 30 5.82 -0.87 14.14
N ILE A 31 6.95 -0.32 13.67
CA ILE A 31 7.25 1.11 13.81
C ILE A 31 6.62 1.95 12.68
N VAL A 32 6.16 1.32 11.60
CA VAL A 32 5.57 2.04 10.46
C VAL A 32 4.31 2.82 10.88
N PRO A 33 3.33 2.27 11.64
CA PRO A 33 2.17 3.02 12.11
C PRO A 33 2.52 4.35 12.82
N PRO A 34 3.33 4.39 13.90
CA PRO A 34 3.66 5.67 14.54
C PRO A 34 4.45 6.62 13.63
N LEU A 35 5.29 6.11 12.72
CA LEU A 35 5.97 6.95 11.74
C LEU A 35 4.99 7.62 10.77
N THR A 36 3.94 6.91 10.34
CA THR A 36 2.92 7.48 9.46
C THR A 36 2.13 8.59 10.14
N VAL A 37 1.82 8.44 11.43
CA VAL A 37 1.17 9.49 12.24
C VAL A 37 2.06 10.74 12.29
N ASN A 38 3.33 10.55 12.67
CA ASN A 38 4.29 11.65 12.76
C ASN A 38 4.48 12.35 11.40
N PHE A 39 4.55 11.58 10.31
CA PHE A 39 4.67 12.12 8.96
C PHE A 39 3.45 12.96 8.57
N VAL A 40 2.23 12.47 8.82
CA VAL A 40 0.99 13.21 8.49
C VAL A 40 0.92 14.52 9.28
N GLU A 41 1.24 14.51 10.57
CA GLU A 41 1.26 15.74 11.39
C GLU A 41 2.26 16.78 10.86
N HIS A 42 3.46 16.32 10.49
CA HIS A 42 4.46 17.19 9.87
C HIS A 42 4.02 17.69 8.50
N SER A 43 3.42 16.84 7.66
CA SER A 43 2.89 17.20 6.34
C SER A 43 1.87 18.33 6.43
N ILE A 44 0.90 18.20 7.35
CA ILE A 44 -0.11 19.22 7.62
C ILE A 44 0.56 20.53 8.03
N SER A 45 1.48 20.49 9.00
CA SER A 45 2.18 21.69 9.47
C SER A 45 2.98 22.39 8.36
N CYS A 46 3.60 21.62 7.47
CA CYS A 46 4.31 22.14 6.30
C CYS A 46 3.33 22.80 5.30
N LYS A 47 2.19 22.16 5.00
CA LYS A 47 1.16 22.70 4.10
C LYS A 47 0.52 23.98 4.64
N GLU A 48 0.28 24.08 5.95
CA GLU A 48 -0.22 25.31 6.58
C GLU A 48 0.76 26.49 6.46
N LYS A 49 2.07 26.23 6.60
CA LYS A 49 3.11 27.24 6.44
C LYS A 49 3.21 27.74 5.00
N LEU A 50 3.01 26.85 4.02
CA LEU A 50 3.00 27.17 2.60
C LEU A 50 1.87 28.11 2.19
N ASN A 51 0.71 28.00 2.85
CA ASN A 51 -0.46 28.83 2.54
C ASN A 51 -0.34 30.26 3.09
N LYS A 52 0.60 30.50 4.02
CA LYS A 52 1.01 31.84 4.47
C LYS A 52 2.21 32.26 3.62
N LYS A 53 2.28 33.51 3.18
CA LYS A 53 3.25 34.06 2.19
C LYS A 53 4.77 33.85 2.47
N ASN A 54 5.16 33.06 3.47
CA ASN A 54 6.53 32.70 3.81
C ASN A 54 6.91 31.34 3.18
N LYS A 55 7.70 31.38 2.10
CA LYS A 55 8.18 30.21 1.35
C LYS A 55 9.35 29.45 2.03
N VAL A 56 9.78 29.86 3.22
CA VAL A 56 10.93 29.27 3.92
C VAL A 56 10.46 28.09 4.76
N GLY A 57 10.92 26.88 4.43
CA GLY A 57 10.50 25.62 5.09
C GLY A 57 9.35 24.88 4.41
N ALA A 58 8.97 25.31 3.21
CA ALA A 58 8.05 24.61 2.32
C ALA A 58 8.72 23.36 1.74
N ALA A 59 8.76 22.27 2.50
CA ALA A 59 9.19 20.98 1.97
C ALA A 59 8.05 20.39 1.12
N PHE A 60 8.36 20.10 -0.14
CA PHE A 60 7.51 19.36 -1.06
C PHE A 60 7.64 17.87 -0.71
N THR A 61 6.62 17.27 -0.11
CA THR A 61 6.57 15.82 0.07
C THR A 61 6.00 15.23 -1.22
N ASP A 62 6.86 14.72 -2.10
CA ASP A 62 6.40 14.06 -3.33
C ASP A 62 5.99 12.63 -2.97
N ASP A 63 6.93 11.69 -2.84
CA ASP A 63 6.62 10.35 -2.34
C ASP A 63 7.75 9.77 -1.48
N GLY A 64 8.78 10.57 -1.15
CA GLY A 64 10.04 10.07 -0.59
C GLY A 64 9.90 9.27 0.72
N PHE A 65 9.01 9.69 1.62
CA PHE A 65 8.73 8.94 2.84
C PHE A 65 8.07 7.58 2.52
N ALA A 66 7.02 7.59 1.70
CA ALA A 66 6.30 6.39 1.29
C ALA A 66 7.21 5.41 0.52
N MET A 67 8.03 5.93 -0.39
CA MET A 67 9.05 5.18 -1.13
C MET A 67 10.08 4.55 -0.20
N GLY A 68 10.58 5.30 0.80
CA GLY A 68 11.54 4.79 1.78
C GLY A 68 10.96 3.68 2.65
N VAL A 69 9.73 3.86 3.15
CA VAL A 69 9.01 2.82 3.91
C VAL A 69 8.79 1.58 3.05
N ALA A 70 8.32 1.74 1.81
CA ALA A 70 8.11 0.62 0.90
C ALA A 70 9.42 -0.13 0.60
N TYR A 71 10.53 0.59 0.44
CA TYR A 71 11.86 0.02 0.22
C TYR A 71 12.32 -0.81 1.40
N ILE A 72 12.24 -0.30 2.64
CA ILE A 72 12.68 -1.04 3.83
C ILE A 72 11.79 -2.27 4.07
N LEU A 73 10.47 -2.14 3.92
CA LEU A 73 9.56 -3.28 4.01
C LEU A 73 9.86 -4.35 2.96
N LYS A 74 10.21 -3.96 1.73
CA LYS A 74 10.67 -4.88 0.68
C LYS A 74 11.99 -5.55 1.06
N LEU A 75 12.93 -4.76 1.56
CA LEU A 75 14.27 -5.21 1.94
C LEU A 75 14.21 -6.27 3.03
N LEU A 76 13.27 -6.13 3.98
CA LEU A 76 13.08 -7.06 5.09
C LEU A 76 12.03 -8.15 4.82
N ASP A 77 11.35 -8.10 3.67
CA ASP A 77 10.25 -8.99 3.27
C ASP A 77 9.03 -8.96 4.22
N GLN A 78 8.72 -7.79 4.79
CA GLN A 78 7.73 -7.62 5.86
C GLN A 78 6.36 -7.12 5.37
N TYR A 79 6.07 -7.30 4.09
CA TYR A 79 4.83 -6.77 3.53
C TYR A 79 3.58 -7.45 4.10
N GLN A 80 3.62 -8.76 4.33
CA GLN A 80 2.47 -9.52 4.83
C GLN A 80 2.18 -9.17 6.29
N GLU A 81 3.22 -9.07 7.09
CA GLU A 81 3.17 -8.69 8.50
C GLU A 81 2.62 -7.27 8.65
N PHE A 82 3.09 -6.34 7.81
CA PHE A 82 2.52 -5.00 7.77
C PHE A 82 1.03 -4.99 7.37
N ASP A 83 0.65 -5.75 6.33
CA ASP A 83 -0.74 -5.83 5.86
C ASP A 83 -1.67 -6.40 6.95
N SER A 84 -1.18 -7.36 7.75
CA SER A 84 -1.93 -7.97 8.85
C SER A 84 -2.35 -6.97 9.95
N LEU A 85 -1.68 -5.82 10.04
CA LEU A 85 -2.05 -4.76 10.99
C LEU A 85 -3.34 -4.05 10.61
N HIS A 86 -3.77 -4.13 9.35
CA HIS A 86 -4.93 -3.38 8.82
C HIS A 86 -4.86 -1.88 9.16
N TRP A 87 -3.64 -1.31 9.23
CA TRP A 87 -3.40 -0.01 9.82
C TRP A 87 -4.19 1.13 9.15
N PHE A 88 -4.09 1.25 7.82
CA PHE A 88 -4.79 2.31 7.10
C PHE A 88 -6.31 2.17 7.16
N GLN A 89 -6.83 0.94 7.24
CA GLN A 89 -8.25 0.70 7.46
C GLN A 89 -8.66 1.19 8.87
N ALA A 90 -7.92 0.81 9.91
CA ALA A 90 -8.19 1.25 11.27
C ALA A 90 -8.14 2.77 11.42
N VAL A 91 -7.19 3.43 10.76
CA VAL A 91 -7.09 4.90 10.70
C VAL A 91 -8.31 5.50 10.03
N ARG A 92 -8.70 5.02 8.84
CA ARG A 92 -9.88 5.50 8.12
C ARG A 92 -11.15 5.35 8.96
N GLU A 93 -11.36 4.18 9.54
CA GLU A 93 -12.51 3.89 10.40
C GLU A 93 -12.56 4.82 11.62
N LYS A 94 -11.41 5.07 12.27
CA LYS A 94 -11.31 6.02 13.39
C LYS A 94 -11.78 7.42 12.97
N TYR A 95 -11.19 7.99 11.92
CA TYR A 95 -11.52 9.36 11.48
C TYR A 95 -12.96 9.48 10.98
N MET A 96 -13.47 8.49 10.24
CA MET A 96 -14.87 8.47 9.82
C MET A 96 -15.83 8.39 11.02
N LYS A 97 -15.52 7.58 12.02
CA LYS A 97 -16.32 7.48 13.24
C LYS A 97 -16.35 8.80 14.01
N GLU A 98 -15.20 9.45 14.18
CA GLU A 98 -15.10 10.75 14.85
C GLU A 98 -15.84 11.84 14.05
N MET A 99 -15.71 11.87 12.73
CA MET A 99 -16.42 12.83 11.89
C MET A 99 -17.95 12.65 11.98
N ASN A 100 -18.43 11.41 11.94
CA ASN A 100 -19.85 11.10 12.10
C ASN A 100 -20.39 11.49 13.49
N ALA A 101 -19.57 11.40 14.54
CA ALA A 101 -19.94 11.87 15.87
C ALA A 101 -20.14 13.39 15.89
N VAL A 102 -19.20 14.15 15.31
CA VAL A 102 -19.29 15.62 15.22
C VAL A 102 -20.53 16.05 14.43
N VAL A 103 -20.83 15.41 13.30
CA VAL A 103 -22.01 15.72 12.48
C VAL A 103 -23.31 15.44 13.26
N LYS A 104 -23.37 14.35 14.02
CA LYS A 104 -24.54 14.04 14.87
C LYS A 104 -24.76 15.11 15.93
N GLU A 105 -23.69 15.52 16.61
CA GLU A 105 -23.77 16.58 17.63
C GLU A 105 -24.20 17.92 17.02
N GLN A 106 -23.68 18.26 15.84
CA GLN A 106 -24.05 19.47 15.12
C GLN A 106 -25.54 19.51 14.73
N ASN A 107 -26.11 18.38 14.29
CA ASN A 107 -27.53 18.28 13.98
C ASN A 107 -28.44 18.37 15.22
N VAL A 108 -27.96 17.93 16.38
CA VAL A 108 -28.71 18.09 17.64
C VAL A 108 -28.66 19.54 18.11
N GLN A 109 -27.49 20.18 18.01
CA GLN A 109 -27.27 21.53 18.51
C GLN A 109 -27.65 22.65 17.54
N SER A 110 -28.00 22.35 16.29
CA SER A 110 -28.50 23.35 15.33
C SER A 110 -29.80 24.04 15.77
N THR A 111 -30.48 23.52 16.79
CA THR A 111 -31.63 24.16 17.46
C THR A 111 -31.24 25.12 18.59
N SER A 112 -29.99 25.07 19.06
CA SER A 112 -29.43 25.99 20.06
C SER A 112 -28.66 27.12 19.37
N GLN A 113 -28.92 28.38 19.75
CA GLN A 113 -28.24 29.57 19.17
C GLN A 113 -26.82 29.78 19.73
N ASP A 114 -26.08 28.72 20.05
CA ASP A 114 -24.72 28.84 20.55
C ASP A 114 -23.72 28.89 19.38
N GLU A 115 -23.51 30.10 18.87
CA GLU A 115 -22.59 30.36 17.74
C GLU A 115 -21.14 29.91 18.02
N LYS A 116 -20.67 30.05 19.28
CA LYS A 116 -19.30 29.66 19.63
C LYS A 116 -19.13 28.15 19.55
N LEU A 117 -20.11 27.42 20.06
CA LEU A 117 -20.13 25.96 20.01
C LEU A 117 -20.17 25.45 18.56
N MET A 118 -21.01 26.05 17.72
CA MET A 118 -21.06 25.75 16.28
C MET A 118 -19.72 26.05 15.58
N GLN A 119 -19.03 27.14 15.91
CA GLN A 119 -17.71 27.44 15.37
C GLN A 119 -16.67 26.39 15.78
N THR A 120 -16.64 25.98 17.06
CA THR A 120 -15.74 24.92 17.54
C THR A 120 -15.97 23.59 16.80
N MET A 121 -17.24 23.19 16.60
CA MET A 121 -17.56 21.96 15.87
C MET A 121 -17.08 22.01 14.42
N ASN A 122 -17.28 23.14 13.73
CA ASN A 122 -16.80 23.32 12.35
C ASN A 122 -15.26 23.23 12.25
N LEU A 123 -14.53 23.79 13.22
CA LEU A 123 -13.07 23.69 13.27
C LEU A 123 -12.61 22.25 13.51
N THR A 124 -13.29 21.52 14.40
CA THR A 124 -13.01 20.09 14.66
C THR A 124 -13.26 19.26 13.41
N GLN A 125 -14.40 19.45 12.73
CA GLN A 125 -14.73 18.73 11.50
C GLN A 125 -13.68 18.97 10.41
N LYS A 126 -13.31 20.24 10.17
CA LYS A 126 -12.26 20.58 9.20
C LYS A 126 -10.93 19.93 9.54
N ARG A 127 -10.56 19.89 10.83
CA ARG A 127 -9.33 19.22 11.26
C ARG A 127 -9.38 17.72 10.96
N LEU A 128 -10.49 17.04 11.29
CA LEU A 128 -10.63 15.61 11.01
C LEU A 128 -10.54 15.30 9.51
N ASP A 129 -11.18 16.13 8.69
CA ASP A 129 -11.15 16.01 7.22
C ASP A 129 -9.73 16.13 6.65
N ILE A 130 -8.97 17.13 7.10
CA ILE A 130 -7.56 17.31 6.70
C ILE A 130 -6.73 16.08 7.07
N TYR A 131 -6.85 15.56 8.29
CA TYR A 131 -6.08 14.38 8.69
C TYR A 131 -6.44 13.15 7.85
N LEU A 132 -7.74 12.91 7.62
CA LEU A 132 -8.18 11.80 6.79
C LEU A 132 -7.61 11.92 5.36
N GLN A 133 -7.70 13.10 4.75
CA GLN A 133 -7.17 13.35 3.41
C GLN A 133 -5.66 13.08 3.33
N GLU A 134 -4.88 13.50 4.33
CA GLU A 134 -3.43 13.28 4.34
C GLU A 134 -3.07 11.80 4.53
N PHE A 135 -3.82 11.06 5.35
CA PHE A 135 -3.64 9.62 5.47
C PHE A 135 -4.00 8.88 4.18
N GLU A 136 -5.04 9.29 3.47
CA GLU A 136 -5.39 8.73 2.16
C GLU A 136 -4.29 8.98 1.12
N LEU A 137 -3.76 10.21 1.06
CA LEU A 137 -2.65 10.53 0.17
C LEU A 137 -1.44 9.65 0.47
N LEU A 138 -1.06 9.53 1.75
CA LEU A 138 0.04 8.66 2.16
C LEU A 138 -0.22 7.19 1.80
N TYR A 139 -1.46 6.71 1.97
CA TYR A 139 -1.85 5.35 1.58
C TYR A 139 -1.67 5.12 0.08
N PHE A 140 -2.08 6.07 -0.78
CA PHE A 140 -1.92 5.95 -2.23
C PHE A 140 -0.44 5.97 -2.64
N SER A 141 0.36 6.89 -2.10
CA SER A 141 1.80 6.94 -2.36
C SER A 141 2.49 5.65 -1.92
N LEU A 142 2.16 5.13 -0.73
CA LEU A 142 2.75 3.89 -0.23
C LEU A 142 2.31 2.68 -1.05
N SER A 143 1.03 2.59 -1.40
CA SER A 143 0.50 1.49 -2.22
C SER A 143 1.18 1.46 -3.59
N SER A 144 1.33 2.63 -4.22
CA SER A 144 2.03 2.78 -5.50
C SER A 144 3.51 2.39 -5.38
N ALA A 145 4.18 2.85 -4.32
CA ALA A 145 5.57 2.48 -4.03
C ALA A 145 5.75 0.96 -3.84
N ARG A 146 4.81 0.30 -3.15
CA ARG A 146 4.84 -1.16 -2.95
C ARG A 146 4.65 -1.92 -4.26
N ILE A 147 3.76 -1.46 -5.13
CA ILE A 147 3.58 -2.03 -6.48
C ILE A 147 4.87 -1.89 -7.29
N PHE A 148 5.50 -0.71 -7.25
CA PHE A 148 6.78 -0.45 -7.91
C PHE A 148 7.86 -1.47 -7.50
N PHE A 149 7.99 -1.80 -6.21
CA PHE A 149 8.94 -2.83 -5.71
C PHE A 149 8.47 -4.29 -5.88
N ARG A 150 7.25 -4.51 -6.40
CA ARG A 150 6.67 -5.84 -6.68
C ARG A 150 6.58 -6.16 -8.18
N ALA A 151 6.73 -5.19 -9.09
CA ALA A 151 6.51 -5.35 -10.52
C ALA A 151 7.20 -6.58 -11.15
N ASP A 152 8.37 -7.00 -10.64
CA ASP A 152 9.06 -8.21 -11.09
C ASP A 152 8.36 -9.52 -10.72
N LYS A 153 7.66 -9.58 -9.57
CA LYS A 153 6.87 -10.76 -9.18
C LYS A 153 5.68 -10.92 -10.12
N THR A 154 4.97 -9.83 -10.43
CA THR A 154 3.83 -9.85 -11.36
C THR A 154 4.25 -10.21 -12.79
N ALA A 155 5.37 -9.68 -13.29
CA ALA A 155 5.89 -10.03 -14.61
C ALA A 155 6.41 -11.49 -14.69
N ALA A 156 7.03 -11.98 -13.62
CA ALA A 156 7.49 -13.37 -13.53
C ALA A 156 6.31 -14.36 -13.38
N GLU A 157 5.29 -13.99 -12.59
CA GLU A 157 4.03 -14.73 -12.44
C GLU A 157 3.27 -14.80 -13.78
N GLU A 158 3.14 -13.68 -14.52
CA GLU A 158 2.53 -13.66 -15.87
C GLU A 158 3.33 -14.49 -16.90
N THR A 159 4.66 -14.54 -16.77
CA THR A 159 5.52 -15.34 -17.66
C THR A 159 5.43 -16.83 -17.33
N GLN A 160 5.28 -17.16 -16.04
CA GLN A 160 5.08 -18.53 -15.57
C GLN A 160 3.69 -19.05 -15.94
N GLU A 161 2.62 -18.27 -15.75
CA GLU A 161 1.27 -18.63 -16.19
C GLU A 161 1.18 -18.84 -17.71
N LYS A 162 1.91 -18.06 -18.50
CA LYS A 162 2.03 -18.28 -19.96
C LYS A 162 2.74 -19.60 -20.28
N LYS A 163 3.83 -19.92 -19.58
CA LYS A 163 4.55 -21.20 -19.75
C LYS A 163 3.69 -22.39 -19.36
N ASP A 164 3.02 -22.32 -18.23
CA ASP A 164 2.17 -23.40 -17.72
C ASP A 164 0.97 -23.63 -18.65
N ARG A 165 0.36 -22.56 -19.18
CA ARG A 165 -0.72 -22.67 -20.19
C ARG A 165 -0.23 -23.28 -21.51
N ASP A 166 0.98 -22.93 -21.95
CA ASP A 166 1.56 -23.47 -23.18
C ASP A 166 2.02 -24.95 -23.02
N GLU A 167 2.40 -25.38 -21.81
CA GLU A 167 2.67 -26.79 -21.49
C GLU A 167 1.39 -27.64 -21.40
N VAL A 168 0.30 -27.09 -20.85
CA VAL A 168 -1.03 -27.73 -20.83
C VAL A 168 -1.57 -27.89 -22.26
N ALA A 169 -1.40 -26.89 -23.14
CA ALA A 169 -1.81 -26.99 -24.54
C ALA A 169 -1.01 -28.03 -25.35
N ARG A 170 0.25 -28.30 -24.98
CA ARG A 170 1.09 -29.32 -25.65
C ARG A 170 0.78 -30.74 -25.21
N THR A 171 0.27 -30.92 -23.98
CA THR A 171 -0.09 -32.23 -23.44
C THR A 171 -1.45 -32.72 -23.94
N ASP A 172 -2.39 -31.81 -24.22
CA ASP A 172 -3.72 -32.16 -24.76
C ASP A 172 -3.68 -32.66 -26.22
N VAL A 173 -2.73 -32.17 -27.03
CA VAL A 173 -2.53 -32.63 -28.42
C VAL A 173 -1.93 -34.06 -28.48
N GLY A 174 -1.30 -34.53 -27.39
CA GLY A 174 -0.64 -35.83 -27.34
C GLY A 174 -1.54 -37.03 -27.03
N SER A 175 -2.79 -36.82 -26.60
CA SER A 175 -3.68 -37.92 -26.15
C SER A 175 -4.71 -38.38 -27.18
N SER A 176 -4.58 -37.97 -28.44
CA SER A 176 -5.52 -38.34 -29.51
C SER A 176 -4.91 -39.31 -30.52
N THR A 177 -4.26 -40.39 -30.08
CA THR A 177 -4.14 -41.59 -30.93
C THR A 177 -3.99 -42.83 -30.06
N ILE A 178 -4.94 -43.73 -30.22
CA ILE A 178 -4.95 -45.18 -29.99
C ILE A 178 -6.23 -45.53 -29.22
N GLU A 179 -7.26 -45.98 -29.95
CA GLU A 179 -7.97 -47.25 -29.64
C GLU A 179 -9.12 -47.57 -30.62
N GLY A 180 -9.19 -48.84 -31.03
CA GLY A 180 -10.36 -49.53 -31.60
C GLY A 180 -10.39 -49.64 -33.13
N SER A 181 -10.59 -50.79 -33.78
CA SER A 181 -10.93 -52.16 -33.34
C SER A 181 -10.83 -53.12 -34.56
N PRO A 182 -10.94 -54.46 -34.39
CA PRO A 182 -10.67 -55.49 -35.40
C PRO A 182 -11.91 -55.91 -36.23
N GLY A 183 -11.71 -56.43 -37.45
CA GLY A 183 -12.81 -56.98 -38.27
C GLY A 183 -12.43 -57.47 -39.67
N GLU A 184 -12.12 -58.77 -39.75
CA GLU A 184 -12.47 -59.78 -40.78
C GLU A 184 -12.63 -59.52 -42.31
N THR A 185 -12.03 -60.47 -43.05
CA THR A 185 -12.49 -61.20 -44.27
C THR A 185 -12.25 -60.68 -45.70
N SER A 186 -11.42 -61.43 -46.46
CA SER A 186 -11.82 -62.31 -47.58
C SER A 186 -10.99 -62.20 -48.87
N THR A 187 -10.75 -63.37 -49.48
CA THR A 187 -10.19 -63.69 -50.83
C THR A 187 -8.72 -63.33 -51.07
N LYS A 188 -7.84 -64.26 -51.48
CA LYS A 188 -8.01 -65.38 -52.42
C LYS A 188 -6.98 -66.47 -52.15
#